data_AF-A0A370KFK0-F1
#
_entry.id   AF-A0A370KFK0-F1
#
_cell.length_a   1.000
_cell.length_b   1.000
_cell.length_c   1.000
_cell.angle_alpha   90.00
_cell.angle_beta   90.00
_cell.angle_gamma   90.00
#
_symmetry.space_group_name_H-M   'P 1'
#
loop_
_entity.id
_entity.type
_entity.pdbx_description
1 polymer ?
#
loop_
_entity_poly.entity_id
_entity_poly.type
_entity_poly.pdbx_seq_one_letter_code
_entity_poly.pdbx_strand_id
1 'polypeptide(L)'
;MLDRTSRPPKPSFETAFRKWWFAQGPNFKSRLDLIFARTLFHAGYSSGRRANLDRYIFTAGRLRITVWAEGLLEAKRKAIVEAGDRAAKRGWKRPKGWVLKEVL
;
A
#
# COMPACT_ATOMS: atom_id res chain seq x y z
N MET A 1 33.73 -2.40 -5.92
CA MET A 1 32.96 -3.62 -5.65
C MET A 1 31.49 -3.22 -5.64
N LEU A 2 30.70 -3.71 -6.59
CA LEU A 2 29.25 -3.47 -6.60
C LEU A 2 28.66 -4.40 -5.55
N ASP A 3 28.24 -3.86 -4.41
CA ASP A 3 27.40 -4.59 -3.48
C ASP A 3 26.16 -5.05 -4.23
N ARG A 4 26.11 -6.36 -4.54
CA ARG A 4 24.87 -7.02 -4.90
C ARG A 4 23.99 -6.93 -3.66
N THR A 5 23.19 -5.87 -3.58
CA THR A 5 22.06 -5.78 -2.68
C THR A 5 21.06 -6.86 -3.10
N SER A 6 21.34 -8.09 -2.67
CA SER A 6 20.44 -9.22 -2.85
C SER A 6 19.09 -8.79 -2.32
N ARG A 7 18.09 -8.73 -3.20
CA ARG A 7 16.73 -8.37 -2.81
C ARG A 7 16.33 -9.32 -1.68
N PRO A 8 15.79 -8.82 -0.55
CA PRO A 8 15.44 -9.68 0.56
C PRO A 8 14.54 -10.82 0.07
N PRO A 9 14.78 -12.06 0.55
CA PRO A 9 14.05 -13.23 0.07
C PRO A 9 12.55 -13.02 0.20
N LYS A 10 11.79 -13.50 -0.80
CA LYS A 10 10.33 -13.39 -0.79
C LYS A 10 9.81 -14.10 0.48
N PRO A 11 9.02 -13.43 1.33
CA PRO A 11 8.45 -14.03 2.53
C PRO A 11 7.53 -15.17 2.12
N SER A 12 7.37 -16.16 3.01
CA SER A 12 6.43 -17.26 2.81
C SER A 12 5.01 -16.73 2.56
N PHE A 13 4.18 -17.53 1.87
CA PHE A 13 2.78 -17.18 1.63
C PHE A 13 2.05 -16.81 2.94
N GLU A 14 2.22 -17.62 3.99
CA GLU A 14 1.56 -17.41 5.27
C GLU A 14 2.02 -16.11 5.94
N THR A 15 3.33 -15.83 5.91
CA THR A 15 3.89 -14.58 6.45
C THR A 15 3.34 -13.37 5.71
N ALA A 16 3.34 -13.41 4.37
CA ALA A 16 2.84 -12.34 3.53
C ALA A 16 1.33 -12.12 3.71
N PHE A 17 0.56 -13.22 3.78
CA PHE A 17 -0.87 -13.18 4.01
C PHE A 17 -1.21 -12.56 5.35
N ARG A 18 -0.58 -13.02 6.44
CA ARG A 18 -0.81 -12.45 7.78
C ARG A 18 -0.49 -10.97 7.81
N LYS A 19 0.67 -10.58 7.28
CA LYS A 19 1.08 -9.17 7.19
C LYS A 19 0.04 -8.34 6.45
N TRP A 20 -0.39 -8.80 5.28
CA TRP A 20 -1.44 -8.15 4.48
C TRP A 20 -2.79 -8.09 5.20
N TRP A 21 -3.20 -9.17 5.87
CA TRP A 21 -4.46 -9.27 6.59
C TRP A 21 -4.50 -8.35 7.81
N PHE A 22 -3.45 -8.34 8.62
CA PHE A 22 -3.34 -7.44 9.78
C PHE A 22 -3.34 -5.98 9.35
N ALA A 23 -2.67 -5.69 8.25
CA ALA A 23 -2.69 -4.39 7.62
C ALA A 23 -4.07 -3.99 7.08
N GLN A 24 -5.13 -4.82 7.08
CA GLN A 24 -6.47 -4.36 6.69
C GLN A 24 -7.20 -3.61 7.81
N GLY A 25 -8.05 -2.64 7.42
CA GLY A 25 -8.86 -1.87 8.38
C GLY A 25 -10.10 -2.64 8.86
N PRO A 26 -10.75 -2.21 9.96
CA PRO A 26 -11.91 -2.89 10.53
C PRO A 26 -13.06 -3.11 9.53
N ASN A 27 -13.37 -2.09 8.71
CA ASN A 27 -14.43 -2.17 7.70
C ASN A 27 -14.19 -3.22 6.61
N PHE A 28 -12.92 -3.55 6.33
CA PHE A 28 -12.58 -4.60 5.36
C PHE A 28 -12.75 -5.97 6.02
N LYS A 29 -12.24 -6.11 7.26
CA LYS A 29 -12.31 -7.36 8.02
C LYS A 29 -13.74 -7.74 8.42
N SER A 30 -14.65 -6.78 8.57
CA SER A 30 -16.06 -7.05 8.87
C SER A 30 -16.86 -7.57 7.66
N ARG A 31 -16.35 -7.38 6.44
CA ARG A 31 -17.03 -7.77 5.19
C ARG A 31 -16.52 -9.06 4.57
N LEU A 32 -15.39 -9.56 5.06
CA LEU A 32 -14.67 -10.67 4.47
C LEU A 32 -14.29 -11.66 5.56
N ASP A 33 -14.69 -12.92 5.38
CA ASP A 33 -14.17 -13.99 6.21
C ASP A 33 -12.71 -14.30 5.87
N LEU A 34 -12.02 -14.98 6.79
CA LEU A 34 -10.60 -15.29 6.66
C LEU A 34 -10.30 -16.25 5.50
N ILE A 35 -11.21 -17.18 5.19
CA ILE A 35 -11.03 -18.21 4.16
C ILE A 35 -11.06 -17.54 2.78
N PHE A 36 -12.07 -16.72 2.53
CA PHE A 36 -12.21 -15.96 1.31
C PHE A 36 -11.05 -14.96 1.14
N ALA A 37 -10.62 -14.31 2.23
CA ALA A 37 -9.46 -13.43 2.22
C ALA A 37 -8.16 -14.15 1.81
N ARG A 38 -7.94 -15.39 2.27
CA ARG A 38 -6.81 -16.22 1.84
C ARG A 38 -6.85 -16.51 0.35
N THR A 39 -8.01 -16.90 -0.18
CA THR A 39 -8.20 -17.17 -1.61
C THR A 39 -7.94 -15.94 -2.46
N LEU A 40 -8.47 -14.79 -2.06
CA LEU A 40 -8.26 -13.50 -2.74
C LEU A 40 -6.77 -13.12 -2.75
N PHE A 41 -6.09 -13.30 -1.62
CA PHE A 41 -4.67 -12.99 -1.52
C PHE A 41 -3.80 -13.95 -2.34
N HIS A 42 -4.15 -15.24 -2.39
CA HIS A 42 -3.43 -16.26 -3.16
C HIS A 42 -3.32 -15.91 -4.65
N ALA A 43 -4.40 -15.46 -5.28
CA ALA A 43 -4.36 -15.03 -6.68
C ALA A 43 -3.37 -13.87 -6.92
N GLY A 44 -3.31 -12.91 -6.00
CA GLY A 44 -2.34 -11.81 -6.04
C GLY A 44 -0.90 -12.25 -5.76
N TYR A 45 -0.70 -13.16 -4.81
CA TYR A 45 0.61 -13.66 -4.42
C TYR A 45 1.26 -14.53 -5.51
N SER A 46 0.45 -15.40 -6.15
CA SER A 46 0.89 -16.35 -7.18
C SER A 46 1.20 -15.69 -8.52
N SER A 47 0.54 -14.57 -8.84
CA SER A 47 0.89 -13.72 -9.98
C SER A 47 2.16 -12.87 -9.77
N GLY A 48 2.86 -13.05 -8.64
CA GLY A 48 4.09 -12.31 -8.34
C GLY A 48 3.87 -10.87 -7.90
N ARG A 49 2.64 -10.48 -7.58
CA ARG A 49 2.30 -9.13 -7.09
C ARG A 49 2.89 -8.93 -5.69
N ARG A 50 4.11 -8.39 -5.68
CA ARG A 50 4.91 -7.82 -4.58
C ARG A 50 4.40 -8.18 -3.17
N ALA A 51 4.75 -9.39 -2.71
CA ALA A 51 4.43 -9.90 -1.37
C ALA A 51 5.07 -9.09 -0.22
N ASN A 52 5.99 -8.16 -0.54
CA ASN A 52 6.80 -7.43 0.43
C ASN A 52 6.27 -6.00 0.66
N LEU A 53 5.10 -5.66 0.14
CA LEU A 53 4.56 -4.32 0.32
C LEU A 53 3.92 -4.14 1.69
N ASP A 54 4.21 -3.01 2.30
CA ASP A 54 3.57 -2.48 3.48
C ASP A 54 2.44 -1.53 3.09
N ARG A 55 1.35 -1.54 3.88
CA ARG A 55 0.27 -0.59 3.73
C ARG A 55 0.62 0.69 4.46
N TYR A 56 0.66 1.80 3.73
CA TYR A 56 0.81 3.13 4.28
C TYR A 56 -0.46 3.93 4.06
N ILE A 57 -0.86 4.71 5.06
CA ILE A 57 -1.99 5.62 4.96
C ILE A 57 -1.48 7.04 5.19
N PHE A 58 -1.79 7.91 4.24
CA PHE A 58 -1.47 9.33 4.32
C PHE A 58 -2.74 10.17 4.25
N THR A 59 -2.66 11.36 4.82
CA THR A 59 -3.57 12.45 4.51
C THR A 59 -2.86 13.52 3.71
N ALA A 60 -3.51 13.98 2.64
CA ALA A 60 -3.05 15.04 1.75
C ALA A 60 -4.17 16.08 1.64
N GLY A 61 -4.14 17.10 2.51
CA GLY A 61 -5.28 18.00 2.70
C GLY A 61 -6.54 17.23 3.14
N ARG A 62 -7.58 17.24 2.30
CA ARG A 62 -8.85 16.52 2.53
C ARG A 62 -8.86 15.06 2.04
N LEU A 63 -7.78 14.60 1.42
CA LEU A 63 -7.70 13.25 0.85
C LEU A 63 -7.07 12.29 1.84
N ARG A 64 -7.77 11.19 2.17
CA ARG A 64 -7.15 10.00 2.75
C ARG A 64 -6.69 9.09 1.62
N ILE A 65 -5.41 8.75 1.64
CA ILE A 65 -4.71 8.02 0.58
C ILE A 65 -4.11 6.76 1.19
N THR A 66 -4.41 5.61 0.61
CA THR A 66 -3.84 4.31 1.02
C THR A 66 -2.99 3.77 -0.12
N VAL A 67 -1.72 3.49 0.16
CA VAL A 67 -0.77 2.97 -0.83
C VAL A 67 -0.04 1.76 -0.27
N TRP A 68 0.37 0.87 -1.18
CA TRP A 68 1.19 -0.29 -0.87
C TRP A 68 2.60 -0.08 -1.44
N ALA A 69 3.62 -0.13 -0.59
CA ALA A 69 5.00 0.21 -0.95
C ALA A 69 6.03 -0.64 -0.19
N GLU A 70 7.24 -0.79 -0.76
CA GLU A 70 8.34 -1.54 -0.12
C GLU A 70 8.98 -0.75 1.05
N GLY A 71 8.60 0.51 1.23
CA GLY A 71 9.09 1.37 2.32
C GLY A 71 8.48 2.76 2.27
N LEU A 72 8.73 3.56 3.32
CA LEU A 72 8.11 4.87 3.52
C LEU A 72 8.41 5.87 2.40
N LEU A 73 9.63 5.89 1.86
CA LEU A 73 10.01 6.82 0.80
C LEU A 73 9.21 6.56 -0.49
N GLU A 74 9.13 5.29 -0.89
CA GLU A 74 8.35 4.83 -2.03
C GLU A 74 6.86 5.09 -1.80
N ALA A 75 6.39 4.89 -0.57
CA ALA A 75 5.01 5.17 -0.17
C ALA A 75 4.65 6.65 -0.34
N LYS A 76 5.52 7.56 0.14
CA LYS A 76 5.32 9.01 -0.02
C LYS A 76 5.27 9.42 -1.49
N ARG A 77 6.16 8.90 -2.33
CA ARG A 77 6.14 9.15 -3.79
C ARG A 77 4.82 8.73 -4.42
N LYS A 78 4.37 7.50 -4.15
CA LYS A 78 3.08 7.00 -4.66
C LYS A 78 1.91 7.83 -4.16
N ALA A 79 1.92 8.23 -2.89
CA ALA A 79 0.85 9.03 -2.31
C ALA A 79 0.77 10.45 -2.91
N ILE A 80 1.90 11.07 -3.26
CA ILE A 80 1.93 12.37 -3.95
C ILE A 80 1.31 12.26 -5.36
N VAL A 81 1.63 11.19 -6.09
CA VAL A 81 1.05 10.93 -7.43
C VAL A 81 -0.46 10.72 -7.31
N GLU A 82 -0.90 9.83 -6.43
CA GLU A 82 -2.32 9.56 -6.19
C GLU A 82 -3.09 10.83 -5.76
N ALA A 83 -2.49 11.67 -4.91
CA ALA A 83 -3.09 12.94 -4.51
C ALA A 83 -3.29 13.87 -5.73
N GLY A 84 -2.29 13.95 -6.61
CA GLY A 84 -2.36 14.71 -7.85
C GLY A 84 -3.47 14.21 -8.78
N ASP A 85 -3.53 12.90 -8.99
CA ASP A 85 -4.52 12.27 -9.87
C ASP A 85 -5.94 12.47 -9.36
N ARG A 86 -6.16 12.31 -8.05
CA ARG A 86 -7.48 12.53 -7.43
C ARG A 86 -7.89 13.99 -7.40
N ALA A 87 -6.95 14.91 -7.22
CA ALA A 87 -7.23 16.34 -7.32
C ALA A 87 -7.61 16.74 -8.76
N ALA A 88 -6.86 16.25 -9.76
CA ALA A 88 -7.15 16.49 -11.17
C ALA A 88 -8.53 15.96 -11.56
N LYS A 89 -8.88 14.73 -11.15
CA LYS A 89 -10.21 14.14 -11.37
C LYS A 89 -11.36 14.92 -10.75
N ARG A 90 -11.09 15.71 -9.69
CA ARG A 90 -12.06 16.57 -9.01
C ARG A 90 -12.06 18.02 -9.50
N GLY A 91 -11.22 18.35 -10.50
CA GLY A 91 -11.04 19.73 -10.98
C GLY A 91 -10.38 20.66 -9.97
N TRP A 92 -9.71 20.12 -8.94
CA TRP A 92 -9.06 20.93 -7.92
C TRP A 92 -7.71 21.45 -8.41
N LYS A 93 -7.40 22.71 -8.10
CA LYS A 93 -6.07 23.27 -8.38
C LYS A 93 -5.01 22.50 -7.60
N ARG A 94 -4.04 21.92 -8.30
CA ARG A 94 -2.94 21.17 -7.68
C ARG A 94 -2.05 22.14 -6.88
N PRO A 95 -1.77 21.86 -5.59
CA PRO A 95 -0.83 22.68 -4.82
C PRO A 95 0.60 22.52 -5.37
N LYS A 96 1.47 23.51 -5.13
CA LYS A 96 2.91 23.43 -5.51
C LYS A 96 3.64 22.25 -4.85
N GLY A 97 3.11 21.76 -3.72
CA GLY A 97 3.58 20.53 -3.07
C GLY A 97 2.48 19.96 -2.17
N TRP A 98 2.33 18.64 -2.16
CA TRP A 98 1.44 17.96 -1.23
C TRP A 98 2.13 17.78 0.12
N VAL A 99 1.47 18.25 1.18
CA VAL A 99 1.89 17.96 2.55
C VAL A 99 1.23 16.64 2.95
N LEU A 100 2.04 15.59 3.11
CA LEU A 100 1.58 14.28 3.57
C LEU A 100 1.73 14.17 5.07
N LYS A 101 0.66 13.80 5.77
CA LYS A 101 0.72 13.34 7.16
C LYS A 101 0.39 11.86 7.21
N GLU A 102 1.29 11.07 7.76
CA GLU A 102 1.06 9.64 7.98
C GLU A 102 -0.04 9.46 9.04
N VAL A 103 -0.93 8.51 8.79
CA VAL A 103 -1.99 8.13 9.72
C VAL A 103 -1.66 6.72 10.19
N LEU A 104 -1.31 6.61 11.47
CA LEU A 104 -1.10 5.35 12.17
C LEU A 104 -2.40 4.52 12.19
#